data_AF-A0A7S3IAX2-F1
#
_entry.id   AF-A0A7S3IAX2-F1
#
_cell.length_a   1.000
_cell.length_b   1.000
_cell.length_c   1.000
_cell.angle_alpha   90.00
_cell.angle_beta   90.00
_cell.angle_gamma   90.00
#
_symmetry.space_group_name_H-M   'P 1'
#
loop_
_entity.id
_entity.type
_entity.pdbx_description
1 polymer ?
#
loop_
_entity_poly.entity_id
_entity_poly.type
_entity_poly.pdbx_seq_one_letter_code
_entity_poly.pdbx_strand_id
1 'polypeptide(L)'
;SATLPNYGDVAAFLKVEQEGLFFFDRSYRPVPLQQTYIGITEKKAMKRFLLMNEVCYEKLVTQAGKNQVLIFVHSRKETARTARALRDLAHSKNQQFLFLKEDSPSRTLLSNLSAQAHNSELKDLLPSGFAVHHAGLSRD
;
A
#
# COMPACT_ATOMS: atom_id res chain seq x y z
N SER A 1 -17.82 10.45 -11.75
CA SER A 1 -18.25 9.82 -10.49
C SER A 1 -17.67 8.41 -10.41
N ALA A 2 -17.41 7.87 -9.22
CA ALA A 2 -17.32 6.41 -9.09
C ALA A 2 -18.64 5.80 -9.60
N THR A 3 -18.62 4.57 -10.10
CA THR A 3 -19.85 3.88 -10.51
C THR A 3 -20.71 3.62 -9.30
N LEU A 4 -21.68 4.50 -9.09
CA LEU A 4 -22.68 4.41 -8.04
C LEU A 4 -23.92 3.70 -8.59
N PRO A 5 -24.59 2.85 -7.80
CA PRO A 5 -25.83 2.20 -8.24
C PRO A 5 -26.93 3.21 -8.64
N ASN A 6 -26.96 4.37 -8.00
CA ASN A 6 -27.97 5.42 -8.17
C ASN A 6 -27.52 6.56 -9.10
N TYR A 7 -26.76 6.25 -10.15
CA TYR A 7 -26.24 7.26 -11.08
C TYR A 7 -27.35 8.08 -11.77
N GLY A 8 -28.54 7.49 -11.97
CA GLY A 8 -29.70 8.18 -12.53
C GLY A 8 -30.24 9.30 -11.63
N ASP A 9 -30.28 9.08 -10.31
CA ASP A 9 -30.72 10.11 -9.35
C ASP A 9 -29.73 11.29 -9.31
N VAL A 10 -28.43 10.99 -9.40
CA VAL A 10 -27.38 12.01 -9.49
C VAL A 10 -27.51 12.81 -10.79
N ALA A 11 -27.81 12.14 -11.90
CA ALA A 11 -28.05 12.79 -13.19
C ALA A 11 -29.26 13.73 -13.12
N ALA A 12 -30.37 13.28 -12.52
CA ALA A 12 -31.56 14.09 -12.31
C ALA A 12 -31.28 15.31 -11.40
N PHE A 13 -30.55 15.13 -10.30
CA PHE A 13 -30.15 16.21 -9.40
C PHE A 13 -29.32 17.29 -10.11
N LEU A 14 -28.39 16.88 -10.96
CA LEU A 14 -27.55 17.78 -11.75
C LEU A 14 -28.22 18.28 -13.05
N LYS A 15 -29.47 17.87 -13.32
CA LYS A 15 -30.22 18.17 -14.55
C LYS A 15 -29.48 17.77 -15.83
N VAL A 16 -28.84 16.61 -15.82
CA VAL A 16 -28.14 16.05 -16.98
C VAL A 16 -29.15 15.41 -17.93
N GLU A 17 -29.11 15.77 -19.20
CA GLU A 17 -29.88 15.12 -20.27
C GLU A 17 -29.31 13.74 -20.62
N GLN A 18 -30.10 12.87 -21.27
CA GLN A 18 -29.71 11.47 -21.50
C GLN A 18 -28.47 11.34 -22.39
N GLU A 19 -28.32 12.24 -23.35
CA GLU A 19 -27.18 12.33 -24.27
C GLU A 19 -25.87 12.69 -23.54
N GLY A 20 -25.98 13.35 -22.39
CA GLY A 20 -24.85 13.70 -21.52
C GLY A 20 -24.56 12.66 -20.43
N LEU A 21 -25.39 11.62 -20.30
CA LEU A 21 -25.26 10.61 -19.26
C LEU A 21 -24.46 9.40 -19.77
N PHE A 22 -23.24 9.26 -19.25
CA PHE A 22 -22.38 8.12 -19.54
C PHE A 22 -22.18 7.23 -18.31
N PHE A 23 -22.47 5.94 -18.47
CA PHE A 23 -22.25 4.93 -17.45
C PHE A 23 -21.24 3.89 -17.96
N PHE A 24 -20.15 3.73 -17.22
CA PHE A 24 -19.08 2.80 -17.53
C PHE A 24 -18.84 1.89 -16.33
N ASP A 25 -19.20 0.62 -16.46
CA ASP A 25 -19.03 -0.34 -15.37
C ASP A 25 -17.55 -0.69 -15.10
N ARG A 26 -17.31 -1.70 -14.25
CA ARG A 26 -15.94 -2.10 -13.87
C ARG A 26 -15.11 -2.63 -15.06
N SER A 27 -15.75 -3.08 -16.14
CA SER A 27 -15.07 -3.63 -17.33
C SER A 27 -14.35 -2.55 -18.14
N TYR A 28 -14.76 -1.29 -18.02
CA TYR A 28 -14.15 -0.16 -18.73
C TYR A 28 -12.85 0.35 -18.08
N ARG A 29 -12.40 -0.27 -16.99
CA ARG A 29 -11.10 0.10 -16.40
C ARG A 29 -9.98 -0.22 -17.40
N PRO A 30 -9.10 0.73 -17.73
CA PRO A 30 -8.01 0.52 -18.69
C PRO A 30 -7.01 -0.54 -18.20
N VAL A 31 -6.89 -0.69 -16.88
CA VAL A 31 -6.20 -1.81 -16.23
C VAL A 31 -7.23 -2.59 -15.41
N PRO A 32 -7.59 -3.81 -15.82
CA PRO A 32 -8.53 -4.65 -15.07
C PRO A 32 -8.06 -4.86 -13.62
N LEU A 33 -8.99 -4.70 -12.68
CA LEU A 33 -8.68 -4.79 -11.26
C LEU A 33 -9.16 -6.12 -10.68
N GLN A 34 -8.23 -7.02 -10.39
CA GLN A 34 -8.49 -8.17 -9.53
C GLN A 34 -8.60 -7.71 -8.07
N GLN A 35 -9.62 -8.19 -7.35
CA GLN A 35 -9.90 -7.81 -5.98
C GLN A 35 -9.83 -9.04 -5.07
N THR A 36 -9.30 -8.88 -3.87
CA THR A 36 -9.27 -9.92 -2.84
C THR A 36 -9.69 -9.29 -1.52
N TYR A 37 -10.60 -9.94 -0.82
CA TYR A 37 -11.15 -9.48 0.45
C TYR A 37 -10.74 -10.45 1.54
N ILE A 38 -10.11 -9.95 2.60
CA ILE A 38 -9.68 -10.76 3.73
C ILE A 38 -10.35 -10.21 4.99
N GLY A 39 -11.32 -10.95 5.51
CA GLY A 39 -12.01 -10.62 6.75
C GLY A 39 -11.26 -11.19 7.96
N ILE A 40 -10.90 -10.34 8.92
CA ILE A 40 -10.28 -10.78 10.17
C ILE A 40 -11.37 -10.90 11.24
N THR A 41 -11.60 -12.12 11.73
CA THR A 41 -12.66 -12.44 12.69
C THR A 41 -12.23 -12.34 14.17
N GLU A 42 -10.94 -12.12 14.44
CA GLU A 42 -10.41 -11.97 15.80
C GLU A 42 -10.97 -10.74 16.51
N LYS A 43 -11.54 -10.96 17.70
CA LYS A 43 -12.25 -9.96 18.48
C LYS A 43 -11.30 -9.12 19.32
N LYS A 44 -10.26 -9.73 19.89
CA LYS A 44 -9.28 -9.04 20.76
C LYS A 44 -8.43 -8.09 19.92
N ALA A 45 -8.53 -6.79 20.21
CA ALA A 45 -7.93 -5.73 19.39
C ALA A 45 -6.44 -5.94 19.12
N MET A 46 -5.66 -6.32 20.14
CA MET A 46 -4.22 -6.56 19.98
C MET A 46 -3.90 -7.78 19.12
N LYS A 47 -4.61 -8.89 19.32
CA LYS A 47 -4.44 -10.08 18.46
C LYS A 47 -4.86 -9.79 17.03
N ARG A 48 -5.96 -9.07 16.83
CA ARG A 48 -6.43 -8.64 15.50
C ARG A 48 -5.39 -7.79 14.78
N PHE A 49 -4.76 -6.85 15.49
CA PHE A 49 -3.71 -6.00 14.91
C PHE A 49 -2.49 -6.82 14.47
N LEU A 50 -2.00 -7.73 15.32
CA LEU A 50 -0.86 -8.60 14.98
C LEU A 50 -1.19 -9.51 13.79
N LEU A 51 -2.36 -10.15 13.81
CA LEU A 51 -2.85 -11.00 12.73
C LEU A 51 -3.00 -10.22 11.42
N MET A 52 -3.44 -8.96 11.47
CA MET A 52 -3.53 -8.10 10.29
C MET A 52 -2.16 -7.86 9.66
N ASN A 53 -1.10 -7.63 10.46
CA ASN A 53 0.26 -7.47 9.95
C ASN A 53 0.80 -8.77 9.35
N GLU A 54 0.51 -9.91 9.97
CA GLU A 54 0.91 -11.22 9.45
C GLU A 54 0.26 -11.52 8.10
N VAL A 55 -1.06 -11.36 8.00
CA VAL A 55 -1.81 -11.50 6.75
C VAL A 55 -1.34 -10.51 5.68
N CYS A 56 -1.06 -9.27 6.07
CA CYS A 56 -0.50 -8.26 5.17
C CYS A 56 0.87 -8.70 4.63
N TYR A 57 1.73 -9.22 5.49
CA TYR A 57 3.04 -9.74 5.11
C TYR A 57 2.94 -10.92 4.14
N GLU A 58 2.05 -11.88 4.39
CA GLU A 58 1.83 -13.01 3.48
C GLU A 58 1.44 -12.51 2.08
N LYS A 59 0.50 -11.55 1.98
CA LYS A 59 0.12 -10.98 0.68
C LYS A 59 1.26 -10.20 0.03
N LEU A 60 2.02 -9.44 0.82
CA LEU A 60 3.19 -8.73 0.34
C LEU A 60 4.23 -9.70 -0.26
N VAL A 61 4.52 -10.83 0.39
CA VAL A 61 5.47 -11.84 -0.12
C VAL A 61 5.01 -12.44 -1.45
N THR A 62 3.70 -12.64 -1.67
CA THR A 62 3.21 -13.15 -2.97
C THR A 62 3.55 -12.24 -4.16
N GLN A 63 3.73 -10.94 -3.90
CA GLN A 63 4.04 -9.91 -4.89
C GLN A 63 5.53 -9.53 -4.93
N ALA A 64 6.30 -9.89 -3.90
CA ALA A 64 7.71 -9.55 -3.77
C ALA A 64 8.53 -10.07 -4.97
N GLY A 65 9.44 -9.23 -5.46
CA GLY A 65 10.25 -9.51 -6.66
C GLY A 65 9.49 -9.51 -7.99
N LYS A 66 8.17 -9.32 -7.99
CA LYS A 66 7.33 -9.31 -9.20
C LYS A 66 6.66 -7.95 -9.44
N ASN A 67 6.03 -7.41 -8.40
CA ASN A 67 5.24 -6.19 -8.45
C ASN A 67 5.63 -5.25 -7.31
N GLN A 68 5.42 -3.95 -7.51
CA GLN A 68 5.46 -2.98 -6.43
C GLN A 68 4.13 -3.01 -5.65
N VAL A 69 4.21 -2.86 -4.33
CA VAL A 69 3.03 -2.91 -3.44
C VAL A 69 2.88 -1.59 -2.72
N LEU A 70 1.69 -1.00 -2.80
CA LEU A 70 1.31 0.20 -2.04
C LEU A 70 0.35 -0.19 -0.91
N ILE A 71 0.75 0.08 0.34
CA ILE A 71 -0.02 -0.27 1.53
C ILE A 71 -0.62 0.99 2.14
N PHE A 72 -1.95 1.06 2.19
CA PHE A 72 -2.67 2.13 2.84
C PHE A 72 -2.96 1.80 4.31
N VAL A 73 -2.80 2.81 5.17
CA VAL A 73 -3.00 2.74 6.62
C VAL A 73 -3.85 3.94 7.08
N HIS A 74 -4.36 3.91 8.31
CA HIS A 74 -5.31 4.93 8.77
C HIS A 74 -4.66 6.17 9.43
N SER A 75 -3.36 6.16 9.70
CA SER A 75 -2.68 7.29 10.34
C SER A 75 -1.20 7.40 9.97
N ARG A 76 -0.62 8.59 10.13
CA ARG A 76 0.81 8.87 9.91
C ARG A 76 1.69 7.94 10.77
N LYS A 77 1.34 7.80 12.05
CA LYS A 77 2.07 6.94 12.99
C LYS A 77 1.97 5.47 12.61
N GLU A 78 0.84 5.04 12.06
CA GLU A 78 0.70 3.68 11.59
C GLU A 78 1.54 3.40 10.34
N THR A 79 1.77 4.39 9.47
CA THR A 79 2.57 4.21 8.25
C THR A 79 3.95 3.62 8.57
N ALA A 80 4.66 4.24 9.51
CA ALA A 80 5.97 3.75 9.92
C ALA A 80 5.90 2.50 10.80
N ARG A 81 4.88 2.38 11.67
CA ARG A 81 4.72 1.20 12.52
C ARG A 81 4.51 -0.08 11.70
N THR A 82 3.64 -0.02 10.69
CA THR A 82 3.37 -1.16 9.81
C THR A 82 4.56 -1.46 8.93
N ALA A 83 5.22 -0.44 8.35
CA ALA A 83 6.43 -0.66 7.54
C ALA A 83 7.55 -1.35 8.33
N ARG A 84 7.81 -0.92 9.58
CA ARG A 84 8.76 -1.58 10.48
C ARG A 84 8.33 -3.00 10.81
N ALA A 85 7.06 -3.22 11.15
CA ALA A 85 6.56 -4.57 11.45
C ALA A 85 6.73 -5.53 10.26
N LEU A 86 6.49 -5.09 9.03
CA LEU A 86 6.68 -5.91 7.82
C LEU A 86 8.16 -6.19 7.53
N ARG A 87 9.03 -5.18 7.71
CA ARG A 87 10.48 -5.35 7.62
C ARG A 87 10.98 -6.35 8.67
N ASP A 88 10.56 -6.20 9.92
CA ASP A 88 10.98 -7.05 11.03
C ASP A 88 10.46 -8.50 10.85
N LEU A 89 9.24 -8.67 10.30
CA LEU A 89 8.73 -9.98 9.88
C LEU A 89 9.60 -10.59 8.78
N ALA A 90 10.01 -9.81 7.77
CA ALA A 90 10.96 -10.26 6.75
C ALA A 90 12.29 -10.70 7.36
N HIS A 91 12.80 -9.96 8.36
CA HIS A 91 14.01 -10.36 9.07
C HIS A 91 13.83 -11.66 9.85
N SER A 92 12.76 -11.77 10.63
CA SER A 92 12.47 -12.96 11.46
C SER A 92 12.31 -14.24 10.64
N LYS A 93 11.84 -14.12 9.39
CA LYS A 93 11.62 -15.24 8.47
C LYS A 93 12.80 -15.45 7.50
N ASN A 94 13.89 -14.70 7.62
CA ASN A 94 15.04 -14.72 6.69
C ASN A 94 14.62 -14.49 5.23
N GLN A 95 13.72 -13.54 4.98
CA GLN A 95 13.07 -13.27 3.69
C GLN A 95 13.36 -11.85 3.18
N GLN A 96 14.37 -11.17 3.71
CA GLN A 96 14.70 -9.78 3.35
C GLN A 96 15.09 -9.64 1.87
N PHE A 97 15.79 -10.64 1.34
CA PHE A 97 16.26 -10.67 -0.05
C PHE A 97 15.13 -10.66 -1.09
N LEU A 98 13.89 -10.97 -0.68
CA LEU A 98 12.71 -10.90 -1.55
C LEU A 98 12.35 -9.45 -1.95
N PHE A 99 12.69 -8.48 -1.09
CA PHE A 99 12.35 -7.08 -1.28
C PHE A 99 13.48 -6.29 -1.91
N LEU A 100 14.73 -6.65 -1.60
CA LEU A 100 15.91 -6.00 -2.14
C LEU A 100 17.03 -7.03 -2.32
N LYS A 101 17.43 -7.28 -3.57
CA LYS A 101 18.54 -8.18 -3.89
C LYS A 101 19.86 -7.56 -3.45
N GLU A 102 20.74 -8.37 -2.87
CA GLU A 102 22.02 -7.91 -2.29
C GLU A 102 22.92 -7.23 -3.32
N ASP A 103 23.04 -7.82 -4.51
CA ASP A 103 23.91 -7.29 -5.58
C ASP A 103 23.18 -6.32 -6.52
N SER A 104 22.00 -5.80 -6.14
CA SER A 104 21.27 -4.89 -7.03
C SER A 104 21.85 -3.47 -7.00
N PRO A 105 21.98 -2.79 -8.15
CA PRO A 105 22.27 -1.35 -8.18
C PRO A 105 21.27 -0.53 -7.36
N SER A 106 20.02 -1.01 -7.27
CA SER A 106 18.98 -0.44 -6.43
C SER A 106 19.35 -0.39 -4.95
N ARG A 107 20.10 -1.38 -4.44
CA ARG A 107 20.52 -1.39 -3.03
C ARG A 107 21.48 -0.26 -2.71
N THR A 108 22.47 -0.05 -3.57
CA THR A 108 23.41 1.06 -3.44
C THR A 108 22.69 2.41 -3.54
N LEU A 109 21.78 2.55 -4.52
CA LEU A 109 20.97 3.75 -4.67
C LEU A 109 20.12 4.05 -3.42
N LEU A 110 19.37 3.08 -2.93
CA LEU A 110 18.52 3.25 -1.74
C LEU A 110 19.32 3.53 -0.48
N SER A 111 20.53 2.97 -0.37
CA SER A 111 21.43 3.24 0.75
C SER A 111 21.96 4.68 0.70
N ASN A 112 22.31 5.18 -0.49
CA ASN A 112 22.72 6.57 -0.69
C ASN A 112 21.58 7.55 -0.42
N LEU A 113 20.37 7.26 -0.91
CA LEU A 113 19.17 8.06 -0.66
C LEU A 113 18.80 8.05 0.83
N SER A 114 18.94 6.91 1.51
CA SER A 114 18.78 6.81 2.96
C SER A 114 19.74 7.74 3.69
N ALA A 115 21.01 7.78 3.30
CA ALA A 115 22.00 8.67 3.93
C ALA A 115 21.63 10.17 3.80
N GLN A 116 21.00 10.54 2.69
CA GLN A 116 20.57 11.92 2.39
C GLN A 116 19.20 12.28 2.97
N ALA A 117 18.35 11.31 3.28
CA ALA A 117 16.99 11.56 3.75
C ALA A 117 16.99 12.36 5.06
N HIS A 118 16.18 13.41 5.20
CA HIS A 118 16.07 14.12 6.48
C HIS A 118 15.21 13.36 7.51
N ASN A 119 14.22 12.60 7.03
CA ASN A 119 13.29 11.87 7.88
C ASN A 119 13.93 10.56 8.40
N SER A 120 13.93 10.38 9.73
CA SER A 120 14.53 9.22 10.39
C SER A 120 13.84 7.89 10.06
N GLU A 121 12.56 7.89 9.71
CA GLU A 121 11.83 6.68 9.33
C GLU A 121 12.25 6.21 7.93
N LEU A 122 12.45 7.15 7.01
CA LEU A 122 13.00 6.84 5.68
C LEU A 122 14.45 6.36 5.77
N LYS A 123 15.28 6.97 6.62
CA LYS A 123 16.64 6.48 6.88
C LYS A 123 16.65 5.01 7.29
N ASP A 124 15.76 4.65 8.21
CA ASP A 124 15.63 3.31 8.79
C ASP A 124 15.07 2.26 7.82
N LEU A 125 14.16 2.66 6.91
CA LEU A 125 13.40 1.71 6.09
C LEU A 125 13.95 1.52 4.67
N LEU A 126 14.47 2.58 4.04
CA LEU A 126 14.93 2.56 2.65
C LEU A 126 15.99 1.48 2.35
N PRO A 127 17.01 1.24 3.21
CA PRO A 127 18.01 0.21 2.96
C PRO A 127 17.45 -1.21 2.93
N SER A 128 16.25 -1.43 3.47
CA SER A 128 15.55 -2.72 3.46
C SER A 128 14.55 -2.86 2.30
N GLY A 129 14.44 -1.86 1.42
CA GLY A 129 13.47 -1.84 0.33
C GLY A 129 12.05 -1.41 0.74
N PHE A 130 11.90 -0.82 1.93
CA PHE A 130 10.62 -0.28 2.41
C PHE A 130 10.68 1.26 2.44
N ALA A 131 9.54 1.91 2.21
CA ALA A 131 9.42 3.36 2.32
C ALA A 131 8.07 3.72 2.94
N VAL A 132 7.97 4.95 3.44
CA VAL A 132 6.75 5.51 4.02
C VAL A 132 6.41 6.82 3.34
N HIS A 133 5.12 7.11 3.24
CA HIS A 133 4.64 8.38 2.72
C HIS A 133 3.42 8.86 3.51
N HIS A 134 3.47 10.11 3.97
CA HIS A 134 2.34 10.81 4.57
C HIS A 134 2.55 12.33 4.51
N ALA A 135 1.48 13.11 4.69
CA ALA A 135 1.49 14.58 4.62
C ALA A 135 2.31 15.29 5.74
N GLY A 136 3.04 14.53 6.56
CA GLY A 136 3.95 15.08 7.59
C GLY A 136 5.42 14.96 7.21
N LEU A 137 5.72 14.38 6.04
CA LEU A 137 7.07 14.38 5.48
C LEU A 137 7.34 15.73 4.81
N SER A 138 8.63 16.06 4.71
CA SER A 138 9.09 17.13 3.83
C SER A 138 8.64 16.88 2.40
N ARG A 139 8.41 17.96 1.65
CA ARG A 139 8.18 17.88 0.20
C ARG A 139 9.49 17.70 -0.57
N ASP A 140 10.59 18.11 0.05
CA ASP A 140 11.97 18.03 -0.43
C ASP A 140 12.64 16.72 -0.01
#